data_AF-A0A938Q380-F1
#
_entry.id   AF-A0A938Q380-F1
#
_cell.length_a   1.000
_cell.length_b   1.000
_cell.length_c   1.000
_cell.angle_alpha   90.00
_cell.angle_beta   90.00
_cell.angle_gamma   90.00
#
_symmetry.space_group_name_H-M   'P 1'
#
loop_
_entity.id
_entity.type
_entity.pdbx_description
1 polymer ?
#
loop_
_entity_poly.entity_id
_entity_poly.type
_entity_poly.pdbx_seq_one_letter_code
_entity_poly.pdbx_strand_id
1 'polypeptide(L)'
;MHHPLQRRLARWLLSAADASSAKSFELTHEELASLLGVRREAVTESLSRLSLAGAIETTRGRVSLRDRQLLRNASCECHDLSLDDRVSMAPRASHRRIAAIA
;
A
#
# COMPACT_ATOMS: atom_id res chain seq x y z
N MET A 1 -18.27 7.76 7.10
CA MET A 1 -17.82 6.46 7.66
C MET A 1 -16.31 6.37 7.48
N HIS A 2 -15.55 6.16 8.54
CA HIS A 2 -14.08 6.24 8.51
C HIS A 2 -13.53 4.91 7.93
N HIS A 3 -13.21 4.87 6.64
CA HIS A 3 -12.49 3.71 6.10
C HIS A 3 -11.06 3.72 6.67
N PRO A 4 -10.63 2.66 7.39
CA PRO A 4 -9.31 2.67 7.99
C PRO A 4 -8.25 2.67 6.90
N LEU A 5 -7.18 3.46 7.09
CA LEU A 5 -6.03 3.60 6.20
C LEU A 5 -5.52 2.25 5.67
N GLN A 6 -5.60 1.21 6.50
CA GLN A 6 -5.32 -0.18 6.16
C GLN A 6 -5.95 -0.63 4.83
N ARG A 7 -7.21 -0.28 4.57
CA ARG A 7 -7.93 -0.72 3.37
C ARG A 7 -7.44 0.01 2.12
N ARG A 8 -7.14 1.31 2.25
CA ARG A 8 -6.58 2.14 1.16
C ARG A 8 -5.18 1.68 0.80
N LEU A 9 -4.37 1.38 1.82
CA LEU A 9 -3.03 0.82 1.67
C LEU A 9 -3.07 -0.56 0.99
N ALA A 10 -3.96 -1.45 1.43
CA ALA A 10 -4.13 -2.77 0.82
C ALA A 10 -4.51 -2.68 -0.67
N ARG A 11 -5.42 -1.76 -1.01
CA ARG A 11 -5.79 -1.48 -2.40
C ARG A 11 -4.61 -0.95 -3.21
N TRP A 12 -3.87 0.02 -2.69
CA TRP A 12 -2.71 0.59 -3.38
C TRP A 12 -1.65 -0.48 -3.67
N LEU A 13 -1.32 -1.32 -2.68
CA LEU A 13 -0.37 -2.43 -2.85
C LEU A 13 -0.83 -3.42 -3.92
N LEU A 14 -2.13 -3.74 -3.94
CA LEU A 14 -2.70 -4.65 -4.94
C LEU A 14 -2.64 -4.04 -6.34
N SER A 15 -3.07 -2.78 -6.51
CA SER A 15 -3.04 -2.07 -7.79
C SER A 15 -1.61 -1.91 -8.32
N ALA A 16 -0.66 -1.55 -7.44
CA ALA A 16 0.75 -1.46 -7.82
C ALA A 16 1.28 -2.83 -8.26
N ALA A 17 0.84 -3.92 -7.62
CA ALA A 17 1.31 -5.27 -7.92
C ALA A 17 0.68 -5.79 -9.21
N ASP A 18 -0.59 -5.49 -9.46
CA ASP A 18 -1.27 -5.79 -10.73
C ASP A 18 -0.64 -5.02 -11.89
N ALA A 19 -0.30 -3.74 -11.69
CA ALA A 19 0.32 -2.90 -12.74
C ALA A 19 1.76 -3.30 -13.10
N SER A 20 2.51 -3.89 -12.16
CA SER A 20 3.93 -4.25 -12.34
C SER A 20 4.20 -5.75 -12.38
N SER A 21 3.17 -6.58 -12.19
CA SER A 21 3.30 -8.02 -11.92
C SER A 21 4.29 -8.35 -10.78
N ALA A 22 4.51 -7.42 -9.85
CA ALA A 22 5.46 -7.56 -8.76
C ALA A 22 4.88 -8.35 -7.59
N LYS A 23 5.75 -9.11 -6.92
CA LYS A 23 5.42 -9.79 -5.65
C LYS A 23 6.00 -9.06 -4.44
N SER A 24 6.93 -8.15 -4.66
CA SER A 24 7.46 -7.30 -3.60
C SER A 24 7.89 -5.95 -4.14
N PHE A 25 7.91 -4.99 -3.24
CA PHE A 25 8.29 -3.62 -3.52
C PHE A 25 9.41 -3.18 -2.59
N GLU A 26 10.46 -2.58 -3.15
CA GLU A 26 11.47 -1.89 -2.36
C GLU A 26 10.99 -0.48 -2.02
N LEU A 27 10.28 -0.38 -0.89
CA LEU A 27 9.73 0.85 -0.36
C LEU A 27 9.70 0.84 1.16
N THR A 28 10.03 1.99 1.73
CA THR A 28 10.01 2.22 3.18
C THR A 28 8.62 2.66 3.65
N HIS A 29 8.35 2.53 4.95
CA HIS A 29 7.10 3.04 5.55
C HIS A 29 6.96 4.56 5.37
N GLU A 30 8.09 5.27 5.33
CA GLU A 30 8.13 6.72 5.15
C GLU A 30 7.81 7.13 3.71
N GLU A 31 8.33 6.39 2.72
CA GLU A 31 7.93 6.57 1.33
C GLU A 31 6.44 6.29 1.14
N LEU A 32 5.90 5.23 1.75
CA LEU A 32 4.45 4.97 1.72
C LEU A 32 3.63 6.09 2.37
N ALA A 33 4.11 6.63 3.49
CA ALA A 33 3.45 7.73 4.19
C ALA A 33 3.42 8.98 3.32
N SER A 34 4.55 9.31 2.68
CA SER A 34 4.67 10.41 1.73
C SER A 34 3.77 10.22 0.51
N LEU A 35 3.74 9.01 -0.06
CA LEU A 35 2.91 8.67 -1.22
C LEU A 35 1.41 8.72 -0.92
N LEU A 36 1.01 8.37 0.30
CA LEU A 36 -0.40 8.35 0.71
C LEU A 36 -0.87 9.66 1.36
N GLY A 37 0.04 10.63 1.55
CA GLY A 37 -0.27 11.92 2.21
C GLY A 37 -0.66 11.76 3.68
N VAL A 38 -0.15 10.74 4.36
CA VAL A 38 -0.51 10.42 5.75
C VAL A 38 0.72 10.35 6.64
N ARG A 39 0.49 10.28 7.95
CA ARG A 39 1.55 10.12 8.93
C ARG A 39 2.16 8.71 8.87
N ARG A 40 3.47 8.62 9.09
CA ARG A 40 4.22 7.34 9.14
C ARG A 40 3.67 6.37 10.19
N GLU A 41 3.18 6.89 11.31
CA GLU A 41 2.59 6.07 12.37
C GLU A 41 1.38 5.29 11.86
N ALA A 42 0.49 5.95 11.12
CA ALA A 42 -0.72 5.35 10.57
C ALA A 42 -0.40 4.29 9.51
N VAL A 43 0.62 4.53 8.67
CA VAL A 43 1.13 3.53 7.71
C VAL A 43 1.71 2.34 8.43
N THR A 44 2.54 2.58 9.44
CA THR A 44 3.18 1.50 10.21
C THR A 44 2.13 0.64 10.88
N GLU A 45 1.13 1.23 11.53
CA GLU A 45 0.01 0.50 12.12
C GLU A 45 -0.76 -0.33 11.08
N SER A 46 -1.04 0.26 9.92
CA SER A 46 -1.75 -0.41 8.82
C SER A 46 -0.96 -1.59 8.26
N LEU A 47 0.34 -1.41 8.02
CA LEU A 47 1.26 -2.45 7.57
C LEU A 47 1.37 -3.57 8.61
N SER A 48 1.49 -3.22 9.89
CA SER A 48 1.53 -4.20 10.98
C SER A 48 0.26 -5.03 11.01
N ARG A 49 -0.92 -4.43 10.86
CA ARG A 49 -2.20 -5.17 10.81
C ARG A 49 -2.28 -6.11 9.60
N LEU A 50 -1.82 -5.68 8.42
CA LEU A 50 -1.78 -6.52 7.22
C LEU A 50 -0.75 -7.66 7.34
N SER A 51 0.39 -7.39 8.00
CA SER A 51 1.44 -8.36 8.27
C SER A 51 0.96 -9.43 9.26
N LEU A 52 0.31 -9.01 10.35
CA LEU A 52 -0.32 -9.91 11.32
C LEU A 52 -1.42 -10.77 10.71
N ALA A 53 -2.15 -10.25 9.72
CA ALA A 53 -3.14 -11.00 8.96
C ALA A 53 -2.52 -11.98 7.95
N GLY A 54 -1.20 -12.00 7.77
CA GLY A 54 -0.52 -12.84 6.79
C GLY A 54 -0.69 -12.38 5.33
N ALA A 55 -1.28 -11.21 5.09
CA ALA A 55 -1.49 -10.69 3.74
C ALA A 55 -0.18 -10.17 3.10
N ILE A 56 0.69 -9.60 3.92
CA ILE A 56 1.98 -9.05 3.51
C ILE A 56 3.09 -9.46 4.48
N GLU A 57 4.32 -9.24 4.07
CA GLU A 57 5.48 -9.28 4.93
C GLU A 57 6.24 -7.96 4.76
N THR A 58 6.61 -7.34 5.87
CA THR A 58 7.37 -6.09 5.86
C THR A 58 8.75 -6.34 6.44
N THR A 59 9.79 -6.03 5.65
CA THR A 59 11.17 -6.00 6.09
C THR A 59 11.73 -4.60 5.89
N ARG A 60 12.93 -4.32 6.40
CA ARG A 60 13.52 -2.98 6.33
C ARG A 60 13.67 -2.55 4.87
N GLY A 61 12.86 -1.56 4.45
CA GLY A 61 12.86 -1.03 3.09
C GLY A 61 12.20 -1.92 2.04
N ARG A 62 11.42 -2.94 2.45
CA ARG A 62 10.73 -3.83 1.52
C ARG A 62 9.39 -4.30 2.04
N VAL A 63 8.39 -4.33 1.15
CA VAL A 63 7.06 -4.88 1.41
C VAL A 63 6.78 -5.98 0.39
N SER A 64 6.60 -7.21 0.87
CA SER A 64 6.32 -8.40 0.07
C SER A 64 4.85 -8.79 0.21
N LEU A 65 4.20 -9.13 -0.90
CA LEU A 65 2.83 -9.64 -0.90
C LEU A 65 2.89 -11.14 -0.65
N ARG A 66 2.34 -11.58 0.49
CA ARG A 66 2.30 -13.00 0.86
C ARG A 66 1.05 -13.68 0.30
N ASP A 67 -0.11 -13.06 0.51
CA ASP A 67 -1.38 -13.59 0.05
C ASP A 67 -2.22 -12.46 -0.57
N ARG A 68 -2.38 -12.52 -1.89
CA ARG A 68 -3.15 -11.53 -2.65
C ARG A 68 -4.63 -11.59 -2.31
N GLN A 69 -5.15 -12.75 -1.94
CA GLN A 69 -6.56 -12.92 -1.61
C GLN A 69 -6.87 -12.35 -0.23
N LEU A 70 -5.99 -12.57 0.75
CA LEU A 70 -6.09 -11.91 2.06
C LEU A 70 -5.95 -10.38 1.92
N LEU A 71 -5.04 -9.91 1.06
CA LEU A 71 -4.90 -8.49 0.76
C LEU A 71 -6.14 -7.91 0.08
N ARG A 72 -6.77 -8.65 -0.84
CA ARG A 72 -8.06 -8.29 -1.46
C ARG A 72 -9.18 -8.22 -0.43
N ASN A 73 -9.29 -9.18 0.47
CA ASN A 73 -10.28 -9.19 1.56
C ASN A 73 -10.08 -8.03 2.54
N ALA A 74 -8.83 -7.62 2.76
CA ALA A 74 -8.50 -6.45 3.56
C ALA A 74 -8.78 -5.12 2.82
N SER A 75 -8.82 -5.13 1.49
CA SER A 75 -9.20 -3.97 0.67
C SER A 75 -10.73 -3.80 0.70
N CYS A 76 -11.22 -2.57 0.87
CA CYS A 76 -12.65 -2.28 0.67
C CYS A 76 -12.91 -2.02 -0.81
N GLU A 77 -14.11 -2.35 -1.30
CA GLU A 77 -14.65 -1.96 -2.61
C GLU A 77 -14.98 -0.46 -2.72
N CYS A 78 -14.97 0.27 -1.61
CA CYS A 78 -15.46 1.64 -1.51
C CYS A 78 -14.58 2.65 -2.27
N HIS A 79 -15.17 3.22 -3.32
CA HIS A 79 -14.69 4.41 -4.00
C HIS A 79 -15.35 5.63 -3.36
N ASP A 80 -14.76 6.18 -2.29
CA ASP A 80 -15.27 7.44 -1.71
C ASP A 80 -14.13 8.33 -1.19
N LEU A 81 -13.67 9.18 -2.12
CA LEU A 81 -13.59 10.64 -2.04
C LEU A 81 -13.76 11.25 -0.63
N SER A 82 -12.72 11.17 0.18
CA SER A 82 -12.40 12.26 1.12
C SER A 82 -11.20 12.98 0.54
N LEU A 83 -11.50 14.08 -0.16
CA LEU A 83 -10.55 15.05 -0.67
C LEU A 83 -9.87 15.73 0.53
N ASP A 84 -8.79 15.11 1.00
CA ASP A 84 -7.56 15.86 1.22
C ASP A 84 -6.63 15.42 0.08
N ASP A 85 -6.67 16.26 -0.95
CA ASP A 85 -6.24 16.08 -2.33
C ASP A 85 -4.77 15.65 -2.47
N ARG A 86 -4.49 14.63 -3.34
CA ARG A 86 -3.36 14.57 -4.33
C ARG A 86 -2.89 13.18 -4.80
N VAL A 87 -3.50 12.06 -4.41
CA VAL A 87 -3.05 10.74 -4.95
C VAL A 87 -3.91 10.33 -6.13
N SER A 88 -3.54 10.86 -7.30
CA SER A 88 -3.88 10.29 -8.60
C SER A 88 -3.67 8.77 -8.56
N MET A 89 -4.72 8.01 -8.89
CA MET A 89 -4.72 6.54 -8.91
C MET A 89 -3.99 5.99 -10.16
N ALA A 90 -2.77 6.46 -10.39
CA ALA A 90 -1.77 5.94 -11.32
C ALA A 90 -0.40 6.54 -10.94
N PRO A 91 0.71 5.80 -11.07
CA PRO A 91 2.03 6.29 -10.66
C PRO A 91 2.44 7.46 -11.56
N ARG A 92 2.28 8.71 -11.09
CA ARG A 92 3.11 9.81 -11.58
C ARG A 92 4.49 9.59 -10.98
N ALA A 93 5.26 8.75 -11.67
CA ALA A 93 6.63 8.39 -11.36
C ALA A 93 7.51 9.65 -11.30
N SER A 94 7.59 10.28 -10.13
CA SER A 94 8.62 11.26 -9.82
C SER A 94 9.85 10.51 -9.28
N HIS A 95 10.75 10.16 -10.19
CA HIS A 95 12.20 10.06 -10.00
C HIS A 95 12.82 9.04 -9.02
N ARG A 96 12.07 8.08 -8.47
CA ARG A 96 12.67 6.84 -7.93
C ARG A 96 11.97 5.65 -8.53
N ARG A 97 12.70 4.84 -9.31
CA ARG A 97 12.25 3.52 -9.74
C ARG A 97 11.91 2.74 -8.48
N ILE A 98 10.62 2.64 -8.14
CA ILE A 98 10.17 1.62 -7.19
C ILE A 98 10.59 0.31 -7.84
N ALA A 99 11.60 -0.35 -7.26
CA ALA A 99 12.06 -1.63 -7.76
C ALA A 99 10.96 -2.65 -7.42
N ALA A 100 10.09 -2.86 -8.40
CA ALA A 100 9.22 -4.01 -8.47
C ALA A 100 10.11 -5.23 -8.70
N ILE A 101 10.17 -6.12 -7.71
CA ILE A 101 10.88 -7.40 -7.84
C ILE A 101 9.83 -8.47 -8.17
N ALA A 102 10.06 -9.19 -9.27
CA ALA A 102 9.20 -10.26 -9.80
C ALA A 102 9.35 -11.58 -9.03
#